data_AF-A0A2V7UK54-F1
#
_entry.id   AF-A0A2V7UK54-F1
#
_cell.length_a   1.000
_cell.length_b   1.000
_cell.length_c   1.000
_cell.angle_alpha   90.00
_cell.angle_beta   90.00
_cell.angle_gamma   90.00
#
_symmetry.space_group_name_H-M   'P 1'
#
loop_
_entity.id
_entity.type
_entity.pdbx_description
1 polymer ?
#
loop_
_entity_poly.entity_id
_entity_poly.type
_entity_poly.pdbx_seq_one_letter_code
_entity_poly.pdbx_strand_id
1 'polypeptide(L)'
;MCSLYEFTQKKIRYVAVELGLGSFQPHFNGEVLQHRYGDCKDKASLLIALLRSVDLSAYPVLLRTRDEGKMDRDSPSLSFNHMIVAVPRPEGYLFVDPTAEWTPLGELPWPDQGVLALVVRDDGVADVTETPLASPDLNRRRHAVEARLALNGDLEGITTIDFWGSDRDAMNELRENPTTS
;
A
#
# COMPACT_ATOMS: atom_id res chain seq x y z
N MET A 1 -10.08 -3.66 13.44
CA MET A 1 -9.38 -3.63 12.14
C MET A 1 -8.78 -2.26 11.83
N CYS A 2 -9.58 -1.20 11.64
CA CYS A 2 -9.08 0.14 11.23
C CYS A 2 -7.94 0.67 12.12
N SER A 3 -8.14 0.68 13.45
CA SER A 3 -7.12 1.14 14.40
C SER A 3 -5.82 0.32 14.39
N LEU A 4 -5.90 -0.99 14.12
CA LEU A 4 -4.73 -1.86 14.04
C LEU A 4 -3.96 -1.63 12.74
N TYR A 5 -4.68 -1.40 11.64
CA TYR A 5 -4.09 -1.02 10.36
C TYR A 5 -3.36 0.32 10.46
N GLU A 6 -4.03 1.36 10.95
CA GLU A 6 -3.43 2.69 11.14
C GLU A 6 -2.24 2.66 12.10
N PHE A 7 -2.33 1.85 13.16
CA PHE A 7 -1.21 1.64 14.08
C PHE A 7 0.00 1.05 13.35
N THR A 8 -0.19 -0.04 12.60
CA THR A 8 0.92 -0.66 11.87
C THR A 8 1.48 0.28 10.79
N GLN A 9 0.63 1.02 10.08
CA GLN A 9 1.07 2.02 9.10
C GLN A 9 1.95 3.10 9.73
N LYS A 10 1.44 3.77 10.78
CA LYS A 10 2.01 5.04 11.30
C LYS A 10 2.94 4.88 12.49
N LYS A 11 2.92 3.74 13.18
CA LYS A 11 3.73 3.50 14.40
C LYS A 11 4.87 2.52 14.18
N ILE A 12 4.96 1.92 13.00
CA ILE A 12 6.08 1.06 12.60
C ILE A 12 6.73 1.67 11.38
N ARG A 13 7.94 2.22 11.54
CA ARG A 13 8.66 2.89 10.46
C ARG A 13 9.08 1.86 9.41
N TYR A 14 8.79 2.15 8.15
CA TYR A 14 9.23 1.32 7.05
C TYR A 14 10.74 1.44 6.83
N VAL A 15 11.42 0.31 6.70
CA VAL A 15 12.83 0.23 6.29
C VAL A 15 12.88 -0.71 5.10
N ALA A 16 13.10 -0.15 3.91
CA ALA A 16 13.14 -0.94 2.69
C ALA A 16 14.33 -1.93 2.74
N VAL A 17 14.01 -3.21 2.73
CA VAL A 17 14.98 -4.29 2.53
C VAL A 17 14.51 -5.05 1.30
N GLU A 18 15.33 -5.04 0.24
CA GLU A 18 14.95 -5.70 -1.01
C GLU A 18 14.73 -7.20 -0.82
N LEU A 19 13.62 -7.70 -1.39
CA LEU A 19 13.28 -9.10 -1.39
C LEU A 19 14.16 -9.85 -2.41
N GLY A 20 15.22 -10.49 -1.91
CA GLY A 20 15.97 -11.50 -2.67
C GLY A 20 15.27 -12.87 -2.64
N LEU A 21 15.70 -13.79 -3.53
CA LEU A 21 15.19 -15.17 -3.71
C LEU A 21 15.13 -16.05 -2.43
N GLY A 22 15.61 -15.57 -1.28
CA GLY A 22 15.66 -16.31 -0.02
C GLY A 22 15.17 -15.57 1.24
N SER A 23 14.58 -14.37 1.15
CA SER A 23 14.23 -13.57 2.34
C SER A 23 12.73 -13.30 2.49
N PHE A 24 11.92 -14.37 2.53
CA PHE A 24 10.50 -14.29 2.87
C PHE A 24 10.23 -14.37 4.39
N GLN A 25 11.26 -14.58 5.20
CA GLN A 25 11.13 -14.76 6.64
C GLN A 25 11.08 -13.40 7.36
N PRO A 26 9.95 -13.00 7.97
CA PRO A 26 9.89 -11.78 8.76
C PRO A 26 10.69 -11.91 10.07
N HIS A 27 11.08 -10.78 10.63
CA HIS A 27 11.56 -10.69 12.01
C HIS A 27 10.46 -11.10 13.00
N PHE A 28 10.84 -11.37 14.25
CA PHE A 28 9.87 -11.72 15.27
C PHE A 28 8.96 -10.51 15.57
N ASN A 29 7.64 -10.72 15.57
CA ASN A 29 6.66 -9.64 15.76
C ASN A 29 6.88 -8.85 17.06
N GLY A 30 7.37 -9.51 18.13
CA GLY A 30 7.74 -8.83 19.38
C GLY A 30 8.89 -7.84 19.22
N GLU A 31 9.90 -8.17 18.39
CA GLU A 31 11.03 -7.28 18.09
C GLU A 31 10.59 -6.11 17.21
N VAL A 32 9.77 -6.37 16.17
CA VAL A 32 9.20 -5.31 15.31
C VAL A 32 8.36 -4.35 16.15
N LEU A 33 7.55 -4.88 17.07
CA LEU A 33 6.73 -4.06 17.98
C LEU A 33 7.60 -3.28 18.98
N GLN A 34 8.67 -3.89 19.51
CA GLN A 34 9.57 -3.24 20.46
C GLN A 34 10.39 -2.13 19.80
N HIS A 35 10.96 -2.39 18.63
CA HIS A 35 11.87 -1.50 17.94
C HIS A 35 11.18 -0.50 17.01
N ARG A 36 9.90 -0.72 16.69
CA ARG A 36 9.06 0.19 15.88
C ARG A 36 9.59 0.42 14.46
N TYR A 37 10.27 -0.56 13.88
CA TYR A 37 10.66 -0.53 12.47
C TYR A 37 10.62 -1.93 11.84
N GLY A 38 10.48 -1.99 10.52
CA GLY A 38 10.50 -3.22 9.75
C GLY A 38 10.27 -2.97 8.26
N ASP A 39 10.50 -3.99 7.44
CA ASP A 39 10.20 -3.98 6.01
C ASP A 39 8.76 -4.44 5.72
N CYS A 40 8.46 -4.80 4.46
CA CYS A 40 7.09 -5.16 4.05
C CYS A 40 6.57 -6.43 4.75
N LYS A 41 7.40 -7.47 4.82
CA LYS A 41 7.06 -8.73 5.48
C LYS A 41 6.92 -8.55 6.99
N ASP A 42 7.72 -7.68 7.61
CA ASP A 42 7.61 -7.38 9.04
C ASP A 42 6.27 -6.69 9.37
N LYS A 43 5.94 -5.64 8.61
CA LYS A 43 4.69 -4.89 8.82
C LYS A 43 3.46 -5.75 8.51
N ALA A 44 3.49 -6.52 7.42
CA ALA A 44 2.40 -7.46 7.08
C ALA A 44 2.22 -8.53 8.16
N SER A 45 3.32 -9.15 8.62
CA SER A 45 3.28 -10.20 9.65
C SER A 45 2.79 -9.68 11.00
N LEU A 46 3.21 -8.48 11.39
CA LEU A 46 2.73 -7.84 12.60
C LEU A 46 1.23 -7.53 12.51
N LEU A 47 0.76 -6.99 11.38
CA LEU A 47 -0.67 -6.72 11.20
C LEU A 47 -1.49 -8.01 11.24
N ILE A 48 -1.04 -9.09 10.60
CA ILE A 48 -1.69 -10.41 10.66
C ILE A 48 -1.79 -10.90 12.10
N ALA A 49 -0.71 -10.82 12.88
CA ALA A 49 -0.71 -11.23 14.27
C ALA A 49 -1.67 -10.39 15.13
N LEU A 50 -1.70 -9.07 14.91
CA LEU A 50 -2.62 -8.17 15.60
C LEU A 50 -4.09 -8.46 15.25
N LEU A 51 -4.41 -8.70 13.98
CA LEU A 51 -5.76 -9.06 13.54
C LEU A 51 -6.20 -10.41 14.13
N ARG A 52 -5.32 -11.41 14.11
CA ARG A 52 -5.59 -12.74 14.70
C ARG A 52 -5.78 -12.66 16.22
N SER A 53 -5.11 -11.74 16.90
CA SER A 53 -5.29 -11.53 18.36
C SER A 53 -6.67 -11.00 18.75
N VAL A 54 -7.44 -10.50 17.77
CA VAL A 54 -8.83 -10.03 17.95
C VAL A 54 -9.81 -10.86 17.11
N ASP A 55 -9.48 -12.13 16.87
CA ASP A 55 -10.30 -13.12 16.16
C ASP A 55 -10.65 -12.75 14.70
N LEU A 56 -9.82 -11.92 14.05
CA LEU A 56 -9.94 -11.64 12.62
C LEU A 56 -8.94 -12.48 11.83
N SER A 57 -9.44 -13.34 10.96
CA SER A 57 -8.62 -14.09 10.00
C SER A 57 -7.90 -13.14 9.05
N ALA A 58 -6.61 -13.39 8.86
CA ALA A 58 -5.77 -12.64 7.95
C ALA A 58 -4.66 -13.54 7.41
N TYR A 59 -4.29 -13.33 6.14
CA TYR A 59 -3.33 -14.13 5.41
C TYR A 59 -2.26 -13.25 4.76
N PRO A 60 -1.00 -13.73 4.71
CA PRO A 60 0.03 -13.07 3.94
C PRO A 60 -0.25 -13.18 2.44
N VAL A 61 0.06 -12.12 1.72
CA VAL A 61 -0.12 -12.03 0.26
C VAL A 61 1.19 -11.64 -0.36
N LEU A 62 1.69 -12.47 -1.28
CA LEU A 62 2.87 -12.15 -2.09
C LEU A 62 2.41 -11.59 -3.44
N LEU A 63 2.96 -10.45 -3.84
CA LEU A 63 2.64 -9.84 -5.13
C LEU A 63 3.89 -9.29 -5.81
N ARG A 64 3.76 -9.03 -7.12
CA ARG A 64 4.73 -8.24 -7.86
C ARG A 64 4.11 -6.88 -8.15
N THR A 65 4.75 -5.83 -7.66
CA THR A 65 4.27 -4.46 -7.85
C THR A 65 4.31 -4.07 -9.34
N ARG A 66 3.40 -3.19 -9.74
CA ARG A 66 3.16 -2.81 -11.14
C ARG A 66 4.34 -2.09 -11.79
N ASP A 67 5.08 -1.30 -11.02
CA ASP A 67 6.30 -0.59 -11.42
C ASP A 67 7.45 -1.53 -11.81
N GLU A 68 7.48 -2.75 -11.26
CA GLU A 68 8.42 -3.82 -11.61
C GLU A 68 7.94 -4.70 -12.77
N GLY A 69 6.89 -4.29 -13.48
CA GLY A 69 6.32 -4.98 -14.63
C GLY A 69 5.30 -6.06 -14.25
N LYS A 70 4.39 -6.36 -15.19
CA LYS A 70 3.36 -7.39 -14.98
C LYS A 70 3.96 -8.79 -15.07
N MET A 71 3.65 -9.65 -14.10
CA MET A 71 3.91 -11.09 -14.25
C MET A 71 3.01 -11.68 -15.32
N ASP A 72 3.61 -12.43 -16.23
CA ASP A 72 2.89 -13.36 -17.08
C ASP A 72 2.45 -14.56 -16.23
N ARG A 73 1.17 -14.94 -16.31
CA ARG A 73 0.61 -16.08 -15.57
C ARG A 73 1.26 -17.40 -15.96
N ASP A 74 1.82 -17.47 -17.18
CA ASP A 74 2.47 -18.66 -17.74
C ASP A 74 3.98 -18.69 -17.46
N SER A 75 4.54 -17.68 -16.79
CA SER A 75 5.96 -17.66 -16.44
C SER A 75 6.25 -18.59 -15.26
N PRO A 76 7.19 -19.54 -15.39
CA PRO A 76 7.52 -20.50 -14.33
C PRO A 76 8.23 -19.87 -13.11
N SER A 77 8.63 -18.59 -13.19
CA SER A 77 9.23 -17.86 -12.06
C SER A 77 8.23 -16.86 -11.47
N LEU A 78 7.59 -17.23 -10.36
CA LEU A 78 6.86 -16.30 -9.52
C LEU A 78 7.86 -15.39 -8.78
N SER A 79 8.23 -14.27 -9.39
CA SER A 79 9.12 -13.28 -8.80
C SER A 79 8.29 -12.20 -8.10
N PHE A 80 7.93 -12.49 -6.85
CA PHE A 80 7.29 -11.54 -5.93
C PHE A 80 8.34 -10.60 -5.33
N ASN A 81 7.98 -9.32 -5.19
CA ASN A 81 8.85 -8.28 -4.63
C ASN A 81 8.18 -7.49 -3.50
N HIS A 82 6.96 -7.84 -3.11
CA HIS A 82 6.22 -7.19 -2.04
C HIS A 82 5.30 -8.15 -1.30
N MET A 83 5.00 -7.80 -0.05
CA MET A 83 4.13 -8.58 0.83
C MET A 83 3.11 -7.68 1.54
N ILE A 84 1.83 -8.02 1.37
CA ILE A 84 0.69 -7.32 1.99
C ILE A 84 -0.20 -8.32 2.75
N VAL A 85 -1.40 -7.90 3.17
CA VAL A 85 -2.32 -8.72 3.95
C VAL A 85 -3.68 -8.86 3.23
N ALA A 86 -4.24 -10.06 3.26
CA ALA A 86 -5.62 -10.35 2.85
C ALA A 86 -6.47 -10.72 4.06
N VAL A 87 -7.63 -10.09 4.20
CA VAL A 87 -8.67 -10.43 5.18
C VAL A 87 -9.86 -11.05 4.43
N PRO A 88 -10.28 -12.29 4.73
CA PRO A 88 -11.38 -12.94 4.04
C PRO A 88 -12.71 -12.18 4.15
N ARG A 89 -13.49 -12.17 3.07
CA ARG A 89 -14.85 -11.63 2.96
C ARG A 89 -15.74 -12.58 2.14
N PRO A 90 -17.08 -12.48 2.22
CA PRO A 90 -17.97 -13.35 1.47
C PRO A 90 -17.71 -13.35 -0.05
N GLU A 91 -17.33 -12.20 -0.59
CA GLU A 91 -17.03 -12.01 -2.02
C GLU A 91 -15.52 -12.11 -2.38
N GLY A 92 -14.68 -12.63 -1.48
CA GLY A 92 -13.25 -12.85 -1.72
C GLY A 92 -12.37 -12.30 -0.60
N TYR A 93 -11.53 -11.32 -0.91
CA TYR A 93 -10.56 -10.75 0.03
C TYR A 93 -10.64 -9.22 0.12
N LEU A 94 -10.44 -8.69 1.32
CA LEU A 94 -10.00 -7.33 1.54
C LEU A 94 -8.47 -7.32 1.56
N PHE A 95 -7.85 -6.69 0.57
CA PHE A 95 -6.41 -6.46 0.57
C PHE A 95 -6.09 -5.16 1.32
N VAL A 96 -5.04 -5.20 2.14
CA VAL A 96 -4.54 -4.04 2.89
C VAL A 96 -3.01 -4.04 2.86
N ASP A 97 -2.42 -2.90 2.55
CA ASP A 97 -0.97 -2.71 2.54
C ASP A 97 -0.54 -1.85 3.76
N PRO A 98 0.03 -2.44 4.81
CA PRO A 98 0.50 -1.68 5.96
C PRO A 98 1.75 -0.85 5.68
N THR A 99 2.41 -1.02 4.53
CA THR A 99 3.59 -0.24 4.13
C THR A 99 3.23 1.09 3.48
N ALA A 100 2.04 1.18 2.89
CA ALA A 100 1.52 2.40 2.27
C ALA A 100 0.95 3.37 3.31
N GLU A 101 1.77 4.25 3.87
CA GLU A 101 1.41 5.11 5.02
C GLU A 101 0.19 6.02 4.82
N TRP A 102 -0.05 6.47 3.59
CA TRP A 102 -1.12 7.41 3.24
C TRP A 102 -2.37 6.77 2.67
N THR A 103 -2.31 5.47 2.37
CA THR A 103 -3.41 4.77 1.71
C THR A 103 -4.46 4.32 2.73
N PRO A 104 -5.71 4.79 2.61
CA PRO A 104 -6.80 4.43 3.52
C PRO A 104 -7.11 2.95 3.50
N LEU A 105 -7.69 2.47 4.60
CA LEU A 105 -8.21 1.10 4.66
C LEU A 105 -9.27 0.88 3.57
N GLY A 106 -9.09 -0.16 2.77
CA GLY A 106 -10.00 -0.49 1.66
C GLY A 106 -9.52 0.05 0.30
N GLU A 107 -8.47 0.86 0.28
CA GLU A 107 -7.74 1.25 -0.92
C GLU A 107 -6.39 0.51 -0.96
N LEU A 108 -5.79 0.45 -2.14
CA LEU A 108 -4.42 -0.03 -2.34
C LEU A 108 -3.60 1.09 -3.00
N PRO A 109 -2.29 1.21 -2.70
CA PRO A 109 -1.43 2.13 -3.42
C PRO A 109 -1.35 1.70 -4.90
N TRP A 110 -1.04 2.64 -5.80
CA TRP A 110 -1.00 2.37 -7.23
C TRP A 110 -0.15 1.15 -7.65
N PRO A 111 1.03 0.88 -7.05
CA PRO A 111 1.85 -0.28 -7.41
C PRO A 111 1.16 -1.63 -7.13
N ASP A 112 0.21 -1.67 -6.20
CA ASP A 112 -0.44 -2.90 -5.73
C ASP A 112 -1.78 -3.15 -6.42
N GLN A 113 -2.24 -2.26 -7.30
CA GLN A 113 -3.54 -2.37 -7.94
C GLN A 113 -3.50 -3.15 -9.26
N GLY A 114 -4.43 -4.10 -9.43
CA GLY A 114 -4.59 -4.87 -10.67
C GLY A 114 -3.40 -5.76 -11.01
N VAL A 115 -2.73 -6.30 -9.98
CA VAL A 115 -1.58 -7.19 -10.11
C VAL A 115 -1.92 -8.60 -9.61
N LEU A 116 -1.17 -9.59 -10.11
CA LEU A 116 -1.29 -10.97 -9.65
C LEU A 116 -0.81 -11.09 -8.21
N ALA A 117 -1.62 -11.71 -7.37
CA ALA A 117 -1.40 -11.89 -5.95
C ALA A 117 -1.54 -13.38 -5.57
N LEU A 118 -0.64 -13.84 -4.71
CA LEU A 118 -0.65 -15.18 -4.12
C LEU A 118 -1.00 -15.06 -2.63
N VAL A 119 -2.23 -15.44 -2.28
CA VAL A 119 -2.69 -15.50 -0.89
C VAL A 119 -2.28 -16.84 -0.30
N VAL A 120 -1.44 -16.86 0.73
CA VAL A 120 -0.96 -18.10 1.36
C VAL A 120 -1.82 -18.39 2.59
N ARG A 121 -2.64 -19.44 2.53
CA ARG A 121 -3.54 -19.82 3.63
C ARG A 121 -2.83 -20.73 4.64
N ASP A 122 -3.42 -20.83 5.83
CA ASP A 122 -2.88 -21.64 6.93
C ASP A 122 -2.85 -23.15 6.64
N ASP A 123 -3.66 -23.65 5.71
CA ASP A 123 -3.69 -25.04 5.26
C ASP A 123 -2.59 -25.38 4.23
N GLY A 124 -1.72 -24.41 3.92
CA GLY A 124 -0.65 -24.55 2.93
C GLY A 124 -1.13 -24.45 1.48
N VAL A 125 -2.43 -24.21 1.26
CA VAL A 125 -2.96 -23.92 -0.08
C VAL A 125 -2.75 -22.44 -0.37
N ALA A 126 -2.34 -22.14 -1.59
CA ALA A 126 -2.19 -20.78 -2.06
C ALA A 126 -3.24 -20.46 -3.13
N ASP A 127 -3.96 -19.35 -2.94
CA ASP A 127 -4.92 -18.86 -3.92
C ASP A 127 -4.25 -17.80 -4.80
N VAL A 128 -4.24 -18.06 -6.11
CA VAL A 128 -3.78 -17.08 -7.11
C VAL A 128 -4.97 -16.22 -7.53
N THR A 129 -4.88 -14.92 -7.33
CA THR A 129 -5.95 -13.95 -7.62
C THR A 129 -5.37 -12.62 -8.11
N GLU A 130 -6.23 -11.65 -8.41
CA GLU A 130 -5.82 -10.28 -8.76
C GLU A 130 -6.30 -9.31 -7.69
N THR A 131 -5.43 -8.35 -7.35
CA THR A 131 -5.81 -7.24 -6.47
C THR A 131 -6.79 -6.30 -7.18
N PRO A 132 -7.69 -5.64 -6.44
CA PRO A 132 -8.65 -4.72 -7.02
C PRO A 132 -7.93 -3.55 -7.72
N LEU A 133 -8.44 -3.18 -8.88
CA LEU A 133 -8.06 -1.96 -9.58
C LEU A 133 -9.04 -0.86 -9.21
N ALA A 134 -8.57 0.27 -8.68
CA ALA A 134 -9.44 1.38 -8.33
C ALA A 134 -10.12 1.95 -9.60
N SER A 135 -11.40 2.32 -9.49
CA SER A 135 -12.09 3.02 -10.59
C SER A 135 -11.37 4.36 -10.86
N PRO A 136 -11.22 4.75 -12.14
CA PRO A 136 -10.74 6.09 -12.50
C PRO A 136 -11.51 7.21 -11.79
N ASP A 137 -12.79 7.01 -11.45
CA ASP A 137 -13.63 7.99 -10.77
C ASP A 137 -13.14 8.34 -9.35
N LEU A 138 -12.37 7.45 -8.72
CA LEU A 138 -11.76 7.67 -7.40
C LEU A 138 -10.47 8.50 -7.49
N ASN A 139 -9.86 8.57 -8.68
CA ASN A 139 -8.67 9.37 -8.95
C ASN A 139 -9.08 10.70 -9.59
N ARG A 140 -9.37 11.68 -8.74
CA ARG A 140 -9.78 13.02 -9.17
C ARG A 140 -8.68 14.03 -8.89
N ARG A 141 -8.57 15.03 -9.76
CA ARG A 141 -7.79 16.26 -9.53
C ARG A 141 -8.67 17.46 -9.84
N ARG A 142 -8.66 18.47 -8.97
CA ARG A 142 -9.39 19.73 -9.18
C ARG A 142 -8.43 20.89 -9.08
N HIS A 143 -8.45 21.77 -10.09
CA HIS A 143 -7.69 23.00 -10.11
C HIS A 143 -8.67 24.17 -9.96
N ALA A 144 -8.44 25.02 -8.98
CA ALA A 144 -9.16 26.28 -8.79
C ALA A 144 -8.14 27.42 -8.84
N VAL A 145 -8.39 28.41 -9.69
CA VAL A 145 -7.52 29.58 -9.85
C VAL A 145 -8.33 30.82 -9.50
N GLU A 146 -7.89 31.55 -8.49
CA GLU A 146 -8.37 32.89 -8.17
C GLU A 146 -7.30 33.88 -8.61
N ALA A 147 -7.56 34.64 -9.67
CA ALA A 147 -6.59 35.58 -10.22
C ALA A 147 -7.19 36.97 -10.45
N ARG A 148 -6.35 37.99 -10.26
CA ARG A 148 -6.64 39.40 -10.50
C ARG A 148 -5.69 39.93 -11.57
N LEU A 149 -6.29 40.39 -12.67
CA LEU A 149 -5.57 41.11 -13.72
C LEU A 149 -5.55 42.60 -13.37
N ALA A 150 -4.36 43.17 -13.25
CA ALA A 150 -4.16 44.60 -13.06
C ALA A 150 -4.18 45.33 -14.41
N LEU A 151 -4.56 46.62 -14.39
CA LEU A 151 -4.68 47.47 -15.58
C LEU A 151 -3.34 47.70 -16.32
N ASN A 152 -2.21 47.47 -15.65
CA ASN A 152 -0.87 47.51 -16.22
C ASN A 152 -0.47 46.21 -16.96
N GLY A 153 -1.33 45.19 -16.96
CA GLY A 153 -1.09 43.90 -17.59
C GLY A 153 -0.58 42.81 -16.63
N ASP A 154 -0.33 43.11 -15.36
CA ASP A 154 0.14 42.11 -14.40
C ASP A 154 -1.00 41.18 -13.97
N LEU A 155 -0.72 39.89 -13.81
CA LEU A 155 -1.65 38.89 -13.30
C LEU A 155 -1.12 38.33 -11.98
N GLU A 156 -1.85 38.55 -10.89
CA GLU A 156 -1.57 37.93 -9.60
C GLU A 156 -2.69 36.95 -9.26
N GLY A 157 -2.37 35.76 -8.78
CA GLY A 157 -3.40 34.80 -8.41
C GLY A 157 -2.91 33.68 -7.51
N ILE A 158 -3.87 33.05 -6.84
CA ILE A 158 -3.67 31.86 -6.02
C ILE A 158 -4.26 30.68 -6.80
N THR A 159 -3.48 29.60 -6.91
CA THR A 159 -3.96 28.33 -7.46
C THR A 159 -4.07 27.32 -6.35
N THR A 160 -5.26 26.74 -6.18
CA THR A 160 -5.54 25.62 -5.29
C THR A 160 -5.69 24.36 -6.11
N ILE A 161 -4.98 23.30 -5.75
CA ILE A 161 -5.10 21.98 -6.39
C ILE A 161 -5.50 20.96 -5.34
N ASP A 162 -6.68 20.35 -5.52
CA ASP A 162 -7.19 19.26 -4.69
C ASP A 162 -6.93 17.91 -5.38
N PHE A 163 -6.49 16.90 -4.62
CA PHE A 163 -6.18 15.56 -5.12
C PHE A 163 -6.97 14.49 -4.35
N TRP A 164 -7.37 13.41 -5.02
CA TRP A 164 -8.05 12.24 -4.45
C TRP A 164 -7.42 10.93 -4.94
N GLY A 165 -7.66 9.83 -4.21
CA GLY A 165 -7.15 8.50 -4.57
C GLY A 165 -5.63 8.42 -4.56
N SER A 166 -5.04 7.70 -5.51
CA SER A 166 -3.59 7.51 -5.59
C SER A 166 -2.81 8.83 -5.80
N ASP A 167 -3.44 9.82 -6.44
CA ASP A 167 -2.86 11.16 -6.63
C ASP A 167 -2.71 11.92 -5.30
N ARG A 168 -3.67 11.76 -4.38
CA ARG A 168 -3.59 12.33 -3.02
C ARG A 168 -2.44 11.71 -2.25
N ASP A 169 -2.32 10.39 -2.31
CA ASP A 169 -1.33 9.63 -1.54
C ASP A 169 0.08 10.03 -1.96
N ALA A 170 0.33 10.13 -3.28
CA ALA A 170 1.60 10.61 -3.82
C ALA A 170 1.92 12.06 -3.40
N MET A 171 0.91 12.94 -3.37
CA MET A 171 1.12 14.34 -2.96
C MET A 171 1.42 14.46 -1.46
N ASN A 172 0.82 13.62 -0.61
CA ASN A 172 1.13 13.59 0.82
C ASN A 172 2.56 13.09 1.07
N GLU A 173 2.99 12.06 0.36
CA GLU A 173 4.36 11.55 0.45
C GLU A 173 5.41 12.61 0.07
N LEU A 174 5.20 13.31 -1.05
CA LEU A 174 6.07 14.40 -1.50
C LEU A 174 6.14 15.57 -0.50
N ARG A 175 5.06 15.83 0.24
CA ARG A 175 5.01 16.91 1.25
C ARG A 175 5.87 16.60 2.47
N GLU A 176 5.92 15.34 2.89
CA GLU A 176 6.72 14.94 4.06
C GLU A 176 8.18 14.63 3.69
N ASN A 177 8.42 14.12 2.49
CA ASN A 177 9.74 13.81 1.96
C ASN A 177 10.02 14.61 0.67
N PRO A 178 10.18 15.93 0.74
CA PRO A 178 10.55 16.72 -0.43
C PRO A 178 11.92 16.25 -0.90
N THR A 179 11.99 15.62 -2.07
CA THR A 179 13.26 15.29 -2.70
C THR A 179 14.04 16.59 -2.90
N THR A 180 15.15 16.76 -2.17
CA THR A 180 16.18 17.72 -2.57
C THR A 180 16.77 17.21 -3.88
N SER A 181 16.33 17.82 -4.96
CA SER A 181 16.91 17.67 -6.31
C SER A 181 18.38 18.03 -6.34
#